data_AF-A0A832ZUA1-F1
#
_entry.id   AF-A0A832ZUA1-F1
#
_cell.length_a   1.000
_cell.length_b   1.000
_cell.length_c   1.000
_cell.angle_alpha   90.00
_cell.angle_beta   90.00
_cell.angle_gamma   90.00
#
_symmetry.space_group_name_H-M   'P 1'
#
loop_
_entity.id
_entity.type
_entity.pdbx_description
1 polymer ?
#
loop_
_entity_poly.entity_id
_entity_poly.type
_entity_poly.pdbx_seq_one_letter_code
_entity_poly.pdbx_strand_id
1 'polypeptide(L)'
;MEFLILLAFSLSILTYYIGVLIYTIPVPWWGLKRWAPTLIYDSLASIILLFSYTAITSFTSYLASIFNANWDTLVNWIIARISVLSTVSLALSSLVVIGSKILVPTVLSALIGPLLSTIFYIMLTLQIILTLTLVVKQYYTKLLILGIVLYSVPFRLARSVGSGIIAFTIVFSIGLPLLPNFIDYVISDSKVLSEVEKLNPGITREDLEKYGIIFAYGDIVDYCGKPVPKALLKAVVNGKTLAAYVTGNSGRFVAGRPDRGLPRVKFKAIVEYVGYKLKTKPSEIGEEDYTFNPFGEPTAEYYIKITVENIYLIDKFSFIILDNITIRSLTANNTHLKVVVESRSKSVMRVVLNVNYNVTRVIVNGVTVNTTYTLNEWFNTPIAYTYHIPLSKGLNNVTIVYSVSNKPIQVEIRELKYVGSVLEKYRNVSVETVTSILGKLVFSWIILPTMYLIMLSSISYSLAYVIGGVRPRLPVRERW
;
A
#
# COMPACT_ATOMS: atom_id res chain seq x y z
N MET A 1 7.67 -31.83 27.77
CA MET A 1 8.81 -32.57 27.16
C MET A 1 8.98 -33.91 27.83
N GLU A 2 9.03 -33.95 29.16
CA GLU A 2 9.12 -35.18 29.97
C GLU A 2 8.06 -36.23 29.59
N PHE A 3 6.81 -35.81 29.34
CA PHE A 3 5.75 -36.72 28.87
C PHE A 3 6.11 -37.47 27.57
N LEU A 4 6.68 -36.80 26.56
CA LEU A 4 7.01 -37.44 25.29
C LEU A 4 8.21 -38.39 25.40
N ILE A 5 9.18 -38.05 26.25
CA ILE A 5 10.32 -38.91 26.56
C ILE A 5 9.85 -40.18 27.27
N LEU A 6 8.99 -40.02 28.29
CA LEU A 6 8.37 -41.13 29.02
C LEU A 6 7.54 -42.02 28.08
N LEU A 7 6.78 -41.40 27.17
CA LEU A 7 5.98 -42.11 26.17
C LEU A 7 6.87 -42.92 25.21
N ALA A 8 7.94 -42.34 24.68
CA ALA A 8 8.89 -43.04 23.82
C ALA A 8 9.51 -44.25 24.53
N PHE A 9 9.94 -44.06 25.78
CA PHE A 9 10.50 -45.13 26.59
C PHE A 9 9.50 -46.26 26.85
N SER A 10 8.27 -45.91 27.25
CA SER A 10 7.21 -46.87 27.53
C SER A 10 6.81 -47.67 26.28
N LEU A 11 6.69 -46.99 25.12
CA LEU A 11 6.42 -47.63 23.82
C LEU A 11 7.54 -48.58 23.41
N SER A 12 8.80 -48.21 23.64
CA SER A 12 9.93 -49.07 23.34
C SER A 12 9.94 -50.33 24.22
N ILE A 13 9.75 -50.17 25.53
CA ILE A 13 9.65 -51.30 26.47
C ILE A 13 8.48 -52.22 26.11
N LEU A 14 7.32 -51.65 25.77
CA LEU A 14 6.17 -52.43 25.31
C LEU A 14 6.52 -53.25 24.06
N THR A 15 7.20 -52.63 23.10
CA THR A 15 7.65 -53.30 21.87
C THR A 15 8.61 -54.45 22.18
N TYR A 16 9.52 -54.26 23.14
CA TYR A 16 10.44 -55.29 23.62
C TYR A 16 9.69 -56.48 24.22
N TYR A 17 8.77 -56.23 25.15
CA TYR A 17 8.00 -57.29 25.81
C TYR A 17 7.10 -58.05 24.83
N ILE A 18 6.47 -57.36 23.87
CA ILE A 18 5.71 -58.03 22.80
C ILE A 18 6.64 -58.95 21.98
N GLY A 19 7.85 -58.48 21.65
CA GLY A 19 8.84 -59.27 20.93
C GLY A 19 9.26 -60.54 21.68
N VAL A 20 9.59 -60.41 22.98
CA VAL A 20 9.95 -61.54 23.85
C VAL A 20 8.78 -62.52 23.99
N LEU A 21 7.56 -62.01 24.20
CA LEU A 21 6.36 -62.82 24.33
C LEU A 21 6.13 -63.66 23.06
N ILE A 22 6.19 -63.04 21.88
CA ILE A 22 6.07 -63.75 20.59
C ILE A 22 7.17 -64.82 20.43
N TYR A 23 8.39 -64.54 20.91
CA TYR A 23 9.50 -65.48 20.84
C TYR A 23 9.24 -66.74 21.69
N THR A 24 8.74 -66.53 22.91
CA THR A 24 8.51 -67.59 23.91
C THR A 24 7.25 -68.43 23.66
N ILE A 25 6.32 -67.95 22.82
CA ILE A 25 5.07 -68.68 22.55
C ILE A 25 5.34 -70.06 21.90
N PRO A 26 4.76 -71.14 22.43
CA PRO A 26 4.90 -72.50 21.91
C PRO A 26 3.99 -72.76 20.69
N VAL A 27 3.90 -71.80 19.75
CA VAL A 27 3.12 -71.93 18.50
C VAL A 27 4.08 -71.94 17.32
N PRO A 28 4.06 -72.98 16.46
CA PRO A 28 5.00 -73.11 15.35
C PRO A 28 4.59 -72.27 14.12
N TRP A 29 4.17 -71.02 14.31
CA TRP A 29 3.82 -70.14 13.19
C TRP A 29 5.03 -69.30 12.76
N TRP A 30 5.67 -69.69 11.66
CA TRP A 30 6.89 -69.06 11.15
C TRP A 30 6.73 -67.56 10.88
N GLY A 31 5.57 -67.16 10.33
CA GLY A 31 5.26 -65.75 10.05
C GLY A 31 5.30 -64.89 11.30
N LEU A 32 4.70 -65.34 12.40
CA LEU A 32 4.67 -64.63 13.68
C LEU A 32 6.05 -64.64 14.37
N LYS A 33 6.73 -65.78 14.40
CA LYS A 33 8.06 -65.92 15.04
C LYS A 33 9.15 -65.07 14.39
N ARG A 34 9.04 -64.76 13.10
CA ARG A 34 9.97 -63.85 12.42
C ARG A 34 9.90 -62.40 12.95
N TRP A 35 8.76 -61.97 13.47
CA TRP A 35 8.59 -60.62 14.02
C TRP A 35 9.23 -60.45 15.39
N ALA A 36 9.32 -61.51 16.20
CA ALA A 36 9.92 -61.45 17.54
C ALA A 36 11.34 -60.84 17.59
N PRO A 37 12.35 -61.39 16.87
CA PRO A 37 13.70 -60.82 16.89
C PRO A 37 13.74 -59.40 16.30
N THR A 38 12.84 -59.10 15.35
CA THR A 38 12.72 -57.78 14.73
C THR A 38 12.23 -56.74 15.76
N LEU A 39 11.20 -57.04 16.53
CA LEU A 39 10.65 -56.16 17.57
C LEU A 39 11.64 -55.92 18.73
N ILE A 40 12.39 -56.96 19.11
CA ILE A 40 13.46 -56.86 20.12
C ILE A 40 14.57 -55.92 19.62
N TYR A 41 15.03 -56.08 18.38
CA TYR A 41 16.02 -55.17 17.80
C TYR A 41 15.50 -53.73 17.71
N ASP A 42 14.24 -53.56 17.31
CA ASP A 42 13.63 -52.24 17.12
C ASP A 42 13.48 -51.45 18.42
N SER A 43 13.10 -52.13 19.49
CA SER A 43 13.01 -51.53 20.83
C SER A 43 14.38 -51.13 21.37
N LEU A 44 15.39 -51.98 21.22
CA LEU A 44 16.76 -51.62 21.60
C LEU A 44 17.27 -50.42 20.80
N ALA A 45 17.02 -50.38 19.48
CA ALA A 45 17.42 -49.25 18.64
C ALA A 45 16.74 -47.93 19.07
N SER A 46 15.45 -47.97 19.43
CA SER A 46 14.73 -46.77 19.88
C SER A 46 15.17 -46.30 21.27
N ILE A 47 15.52 -47.21 22.19
CA ILE A 47 16.11 -46.87 23.49
C ILE A 47 17.49 -46.23 23.32
N ILE A 48 18.33 -46.78 22.45
CA ILE A 48 19.65 -46.20 22.15
C ILE A 48 19.49 -44.78 21.58
N LEU A 49 18.55 -44.58 20.64
CA LEU A 49 18.25 -43.25 20.10
C LEU A 49 17.75 -42.28 21.18
N LEU A 50 16.89 -42.74 22.09
CA LEU A 50 16.38 -41.92 23.20
C LEU A 50 17.50 -41.48 24.14
N PHE A 51 18.40 -42.40 24.54
CA PHE A 51 19.55 -42.05 25.38
C PHE A 51 20.58 -41.20 24.64
N SER A 52 20.68 -41.34 23.32
CA SER A 52 21.56 -40.52 22.48
C SER A 52 20.98 -39.15 22.17
N TYR A 53 19.75 -38.82 22.59
CA TYR A 53 19.08 -37.55 22.28
C TYR A 53 19.97 -36.34 22.57
N THR A 54 20.52 -36.24 23.79
CA THR A 54 21.35 -35.10 24.18
C THR A 54 22.62 -35.04 23.34
N ALA A 55 23.26 -36.19 23.11
CA ALA A 55 24.45 -36.29 22.27
C ALA A 55 24.17 -35.84 20.82
N ILE A 56 23.01 -36.21 20.25
CA ILE A 56 22.57 -35.78 18.92
C ILE A 56 22.40 -34.27 18.88
N THR A 57 21.75 -33.67 19.88
CA THR A 57 21.56 -32.21 19.92
C THR A 57 22.87 -31.45 20.06
N SER A 58 23.79 -31.91 20.92
CA SER A 58 25.12 -31.33 21.09
C SER A 58 25.96 -31.47 19.81
N PHE A 59 25.96 -32.65 19.19
CA PHE A 59 26.66 -32.89 17.94
C PHE A 59 26.13 -32.00 16.80
N THR A 60 24.81 -31.85 16.71
CA THR A 60 24.17 -30.96 15.74
C THR A 60 24.60 -29.51 15.94
N SER A 61 24.60 -29.03 17.19
CA SER A 61 25.05 -27.67 17.52
C SER A 61 26.54 -27.45 17.24
N TYR A 62 27.37 -28.46 17.48
CA TYR A 62 28.79 -28.44 17.18
C TYR A 62 29.05 -28.33 15.68
N LEU A 63 28.38 -29.17 14.87
CA LEU A 63 28.47 -29.07 13.41
C LEU A 63 28.00 -27.70 12.91
N ALA A 64 26.88 -27.19 13.41
CA ALA A 64 26.38 -25.87 13.06
C ALA A 64 27.43 -24.78 13.35
N SER A 65 28.14 -24.86 14.48
CA SER A 65 29.20 -23.91 14.83
C SER A 65 30.41 -23.97 13.88
N ILE A 66 30.85 -25.16 13.45
CA ILE A 66 31.96 -25.33 12.50
C ILE A 66 31.63 -24.70 11.15
N PHE A 67 30.39 -24.90 10.68
CA PHE A 67 29.95 -24.33 9.42
C PHE A 67 29.59 -22.83 9.52
N ASN A 68 29.80 -22.19 10.69
CA ASN A 68 29.42 -20.81 10.97
C ASN A 68 27.93 -20.55 10.67
N ALA A 69 27.08 -21.55 10.95
CA ALA A 69 25.65 -21.53 10.71
C ALA A 69 24.96 -20.70 11.79
N ASN A 70 24.53 -19.48 11.46
CA ASN A 70 23.85 -18.58 12.40
C ASN A 70 22.40 -18.31 11.95
N TRP A 71 21.45 -18.67 12.81
CA TRP A 71 20.02 -18.43 12.59
C TRP A 71 19.68 -16.97 12.39
N ASP A 72 20.36 -16.06 13.09
CA ASP A 72 20.05 -14.63 13.02
C ASP A 72 20.54 -14.05 11.69
N THR A 73 21.65 -14.55 11.16
CA THR A 73 22.12 -14.23 9.80
C THR A 73 21.06 -14.60 8.77
N LEU A 74 20.49 -15.81 8.85
CA LEU A 74 19.42 -16.24 7.94
C LEU A 74 18.16 -15.39 8.08
N VAL A 75 17.67 -15.15 9.31
CA VAL A 75 16.43 -14.38 9.53
C VAL A 75 16.60 -12.94 9.04
N ASN A 76 17.73 -12.29 9.36
CA ASN A 76 18.03 -10.94 8.89
C ASN A 76 18.19 -10.90 7.37
N TRP A 77 18.81 -11.93 6.79
CA TRP A 77 18.93 -12.08 5.34
C TRP A 77 17.53 -12.07 4.71
N ILE A 78 16.61 -12.94 5.15
CA ILE A 78 15.25 -13.02 4.58
C ILE A 78 14.48 -11.70 4.78
N ILE A 79 14.48 -11.14 6.00
CA ILE A 79 13.73 -9.90 6.32
C ILE A 79 14.21 -8.73 5.46
N ALA A 80 15.54 -8.58 5.27
CA ALA A 80 16.09 -7.52 4.44
C ALA A 80 15.57 -7.60 2.99
N ARG A 81 15.51 -8.81 2.39
CA ARG A 81 15.01 -9.00 1.02
C ARG A 81 13.51 -8.74 0.92
N ILE A 82 12.72 -9.19 1.90
CA ILE A 82 11.28 -8.88 1.97
C ILE A 82 11.05 -7.35 2.06
N SER A 83 11.85 -6.64 2.84
CA SER A 83 11.78 -5.18 2.98
C SER A 83 12.08 -4.46 1.67
N VAL A 84 13.13 -4.87 0.95
CA VAL A 84 13.49 -4.31 -0.36
C VAL A 84 12.37 -4.55 -1.37
N LEU A 85 11.86 -5.78 -1.48
CA LEU A 85 10.76 -6.12 -2.39
C LEU A 85 9.47 -5.38 -2.04
N SER A 86 9.18 -5.19 -0.76
CA SER A 86 8.01 -4.41 -0.31
C SER A 86 8.12 -2.96 -0.79
N THR A 87 9.32 -2.37 -0.68
CA THR A 87 9.57 -0.99 -1.10
C THR A 87 9.42 -0.83 -2.62
N VAL A 88 10.00 -1.76 -3.39
CA VAL A 88 9.87 -1.79 -4.85
C VAL A 88 8.43 -2.06 -5.29
N SER A 89 7.73 -2.97 -4.63
CA SER A 89 6.31 -3.27 -4.89
C SER A 89 5.42 -2.05 -4.64
N LEU A 90 5.66 -1.31 -3.55
CA LEU A 90 4.96 -0.05 -3.27
C LEU A 90 5.27 1.01 -4.32
N ALA A 91 6.53 1.15 -4.74
CA ALA A 91 6.92 2.07 -5.80
C ALA A 91 6.24 1.71 -7.14
N LEU A 92 6.26 0.45 -7.56
CA LEU A 92 5.61 -0.01 -8.79
C LEU A 92 4.08 0.10 -8.72
N SER A 93 3.49 -0.23 -7.58
CA SER A 93 2.04 -0.07 -7.35
C SER A 93 1.63 1.39 -7.44
N SER A 94 2.48 2.30 -6.94
CA SER A 94 2.27 3.73 -7.12
C SER A 94 2.34 4.11 -8.61
N LEU A 95 3.26 3.53 -9.40
CA LEU A 95 3.37 3.78 -10.84
C LEU A 95 2.17 3.25 -11.64
N VAL A 96 1.57 2.11 -11.28
CA VAL A 96 0.32 1.62 -11.92
C VAL A 96 -0.83 2.59 -11.66
N VAL A 97 -0.95 2.99 -10.41
CA VAL A 97 -1.92 3.98 -9.94
C VAL A 97 -1.74 5.28 -10.74
N ILE A 98 -0.52 5.80 -10.85
CA ILE A 98 -0.17 7.01 -11.61
C ILE A 98 -0.40 6.87 -13.13
N GLY A 99 0.14 5.82 -13.75
CA GLY A 99 0.21 5.68 -15.21
C GLY A 99 -1.11 5.28 -15.85
N SER A 100 -2.00 4.62 -15.09
CA SER A 100 -3.40 4.37 -15.50
C SER A 100 -4.21 5.64 -15.79
N LYS A 101 -3.67 6.83 -15.48
CA LYS A 101 -4.29 8.13 -15.71
C LYS A 101 -3.70 8.95 -16.86
N ILE A 102 -2.59 8.52 -17.46
CA ILE A 102 -1.84 9.32 -18.45
C ILE A 102 -1.61 8.56 -19.76
N LEU A 103 -1.43 7.23 -19.70
CA LEU A 103 -1.28 6.34 -20.86
C LEU A 103 -2.40 5.29 -20.83
N VAL A 104 -2.71 4.73 -22.01
CA VAL A 104 -3.73 3.68 -22.19
C VAL A 104 -3.63 2.65 -21.03
N PRO A 105 -4.63 2.60 -20.11
CA PRO A 105 -4.56 1.85 -18.86
C PRO A 105 -4.17 0.38 -19.06
N THR A 106 -4.56 -0.18 -20.21
CA THR A 106 -4.29 -1.55 -20.64
C THR A 106 -2.81 -1.81 -20.89
N VAL A 107 -2.04 -0.86 -21.43
CA VAL A 107 -0.62 -1.07 -21.76
C VAL A 107 0.23 -1.02 -20.50
N LEU A 108 -0.06 -0.09 -19.60
CA LEU A 108 0.73 0.09 -18.37
C LEU A 108 0.43 -0.99 -17.33
N SER A 109 -0.84 -1.44 -17.23
CA SER A 109 -1.20 -2.60 -16.42
C SER A 109 -0.67 -3.92 -17.00
N ALA A 110 -0.63 -4.08 -18.33
CA ALA A 110 -0.02 -5.23 -18.98
C ALA A 110 1.51 -5.31 -18.78
N LEU A 111 2.19 -4.17 -18.64
CA LEU A 111 3.63 -4.11 -18.41
C LEU A 111 4.01 -4.27 -16.93
N ILE A 112 3.30 -3.60 -16.01
CA ILE A 112 3.66 -3.60 -14.58
C ILE A 112 2.98 -4.72 -13.79
N GLY A 113 1.79 -5.15 -14.21
CA GLY A 113 1.04 -6.24 -13.56
C GLY A 113 1.86 -7.53 -13.41
N PRO A 114 2.54 -8.02 -14.47
CA PRO A 114 3.43 -9.17 -14.36
C PRO A 114 4.63 -8.95 -13.43
N LEU A 115 5.13 -7.72 -13.29
CA LEU A 115 6.24 -7.39 -12.38
C LEU A 115 5.78 -7.47 -10.92
N LEU A 116 4.62 -6.88 -10.63
CA LEU A 116 4.01 -6.92 -9.29
C LEU A 116 3.65 -8.34 -8.89
N SER A 117 3.10 -9.16 -9.80
CA SER A 117 2.83 -10.56 -9.50
C SER A 117 4.13 -11.33 -9.23
N THR A 118 5.18 -11.11 -10.02
CA THR A 118 6.49 -11.75 -9.83
C THR A 118 7.08 -11.37 -8.47
N ILE A 119 7.08 -10.09 -8.10
CA ILE A 119 7.54 -9.64 -6.78
C ILE A 119 6.72 -10.29 -5.66
N PHE A 120 5.40 -10.34 -5.81
CA PHE A 120 4.53 -11.01 -4.84
C PHE A 120 4.87 -12.49 -4.68
N TYR A 121 5.13 -13.23 -5.77
CA TYR A 121 5.54 -14.63 -5.71
C TYR A 121 6.91 -14.83 -5.05
N ILE A 122 7.86 -13.92 -5.31
CA ILE A 122 9.17 -13.95 -4.62
C ILE A 122 8.99 -13.70 -3.12
N MET A 123 8.20 -12.69 -2.73
CA MET A 123 7.89 -12.39 -1.33
C MET A 123 7.21 -13.58 -0.64
N LEU A 124 6.22 -14.20 -1.29
CA LEU A 124 5.54 -15.39 -0.78
C LEU A 124 6.53 -16.54 -0.54
N THR A 125 7.45 -16.78 -1.48
CA THR A 125 8.47 -17.83 -1.36
C THR A 125 9.39 -17.56 -0.16
N LEU A 126 9.90 -16.34 -0.03
CA LEU A 126 10.72 -15.92 1.11
C LEU A 126 9.95 -16.04 2.44
N GLN A 127 8.66 -15.72 2.46
CA GLN A 127 7.80 -15.85 3.63
C GLN A 127 7.58 -17.32 4.03
N ILE A 128 7.43 -18.22 3.06
CA ILE A 128 7.35 -19.67 3.30
C ILE A 128 8.66 -20.17 3.93
N ILE A 129 9.80 -19.76 3.39
CA ILE A 129 11.13 -20.12 3.93
C ILE A 129 11.31 -19.55 5.34
N LEU A 130 10.88 -18.31 5.60
CA LEU A 130 10.91 -17.70 6.93
C LEU A 130 10.06 -18.51 7.92
N THR A 131 8.85 -18.88 7.52
CA THR A 131 7.94 -19.67 8.36
C THR A 131 8.55 -21.04 8.67
N LEU A 132 9.09 -21.72 7.66
CA LEU A 132 9.81 -22.98 7.83
C LEU A 132 11.01 -22.84 8.79
N THR A 133 11.78 -21.77 8.64
CA THR A 133 12.93 -21.43 9.48
C THR A 133 12.51 -21.27 10.94
N LEU A 134 11.46 -20.49 11.20
CA LEU A 134 10.94 -20.29 12.55
C LEU A 134 10.40 -21.58 13.17
N VAL A 135 9.72 -22.41 12.38
CA VAL A 135 9.23 -23.71 12.83
C VAL A 135 10.40 -24.62 13.23
N VAL A 136 11.42 -24.76 12.38
CA VAL A 136 12.57 -25.61 12.68
C VAL A 136 13.37 -25.07 13.88
N LYS A 137 13.66 -23.75 13.93
CA LYS A 137 14.39 -23.12 15.04
C LYS A 137 13.68 -23.29 16.38
N GLN A 138 12.38 -22.98 16.44
CA GLN A 138 11.62 -22.96 17.69
C GLN A 138 11.21 -24.37 18.16
N TYR A 139 10.95 -25.29 17.23
CA TYR A 139 10.44 -26.63 17.55
C TYR A 139 11.47 -27.74 17.37
N TYR A 140 12.74 -27.44 17.08
CA TYR A 140 13.83 -28.41 16.89
C TYR A 140 13.77 -29.59 17.88
N THR A 141 13.89 -29.29 19.17
CA THR A 141 13.86 -30.29 20.25
C THR A 141 12.55 -31.09 20.27
N LYS A 142 11.40 -30.43 20.05
CA LYS A 142 10.08 -31.06 20.07
C LYS A 142 9.90 -32.00 18.87
N LEU A 143 10.34 -31.60 17.68
CA LEU A 143 10.29 -32.41 16.46
C LEU A 143 11.21 -33.62 16.56
N LEU A 144 12.41 -33.45 17.13
CA LEU A 144 13.36 -34.55 17.30
C LEU A 144 12.80 -35.62 18.26
N ILE A 145 12.24 -35.22 19.40
CA ILE A 145 11.61 -36.16 20.34
C ILE A 145 10.36 -36.80 19.73
N LEU A 146 9.54 -36.04 19.02
CA LEU A 146 8.38 -36.59 18.30
C LEU A 146 8.80 -37.67 17.29
N GLY A 147 9.91 -37.42 16.58
CA GLY A 147 10.51 -38.41 15.68
C GLY A 147 10.92 -39.69 16.42
N ILE A 148 11.54 -39.57 17.59
CA ILE A 148 11.91 -40.72 18.45
C ILE A 148 10.67 -41.47 18.96
N VAL A 149 9.60 -40.77 19.36
CA VAL A 149 8.33 -41.38 19.77
C VAL A 149 7.74 -42.22 18.64
N LEU A 150 7.64 -41.64 17.43
CA LEU A 150 7.12 -42.34 16.26
C LEU A 150 8.01 -43.50 15.82
N TYR A 151 9.33 -43.37 16.00
CA TYR A 151 10.28 -44.46 15.78
C TYR A 151 10.05 -45.63 16.76
N SER A 152 9.59 -45.33 17.97
CA SER A 152 9.36 -46.30 19.06
C SER A 152 8.02 -47.05 18.94
N VAL A 153 7.18 -46.72 17.96
CA VAL A 153 5.87 -47.37 17.78
C VAL A 153 6.06 -48.84 17.37
N PRO A 154 5.33 -49.79 18.02
CA PRO A 154 5.42 -51.22 17.70
C PRO A 154 5.15 -51.56 16.23
N PHE A 155 5.65 -52.72 15.79
CA PHE A 155 5.47 -53.27 14.44
C PHE A 155 5.97 -52.35 13.30
N ARG A 156 6.85 -51.40 13.62
CA ARG A 156 7.41 -50.42 12.67
C ARG A 156 6.36 -49.56 11.96
N LEU A 157 5.14 -49.44 12.50
CA LEU A 157 4.02 -48.75 11.83
C LEU A 157 4.36 -47.29 11.49
N ALA A 158 5.05 -46.60 12.39
CA ALA A 158 5.43 -45.20 12.22
C ALA A 158 6.95 -45.01 12.05
N ARG A 159 7.74 -46.09 11.93
CA ARG A 159 9.21 -46.01 11.96
C ARG A 159 9.80 -45.16 10.84
N SER A 160 9.26 -45.28 9.63
CA SER A 160 9.71 -44.49 8.47
C SER A 160 9.40 -43.00 8.62
N VAL A 161 8.29 -42.66 9.28
CA VAL A 161 7.91 -41.27 9.57
C VAL A 161 8.79 -40.73 10.70
N GLY A 162 9.02 -41.53 11.75
CA GLY A 162 9.89 -41.18 12.85
C GLY A 162 11.34 -40.91 12.40
N SER A 163 11.94 -41.82 11.63
CA SER A 163 13.29 -41.60 11.09
C SER A 163 13.36 -40.42 10.12
N GLY A 164 12.29 -40.20 9.33
CA GLY A 164 12.15 -39.04 8.46
C GLY A 164 12.17 -37.72 9.24
N ILE A 165 11.38 -37.62 10.31
CA ILE A 165 11.32 -36.41 11.14
C ILE A 165 12.65 -36.16 11.87
N ILE A 166 13.29 -37.22 12.40
CA ILE A 166 14.61 -37.11 13.05
C ILE A 166 15.63 -36.54 12.05
N ALA A 167 15.73 -37.16 10.87
CA ALA A 167 16.69 -36.74 9.85
C ALA A 167 16.42 -35.32 9.33
N PHE A 168 15.14 -34.99 9.07
CA PHE A 168 14.72 -33.65 8.65
C PHE A 168 15.15 -32.61 9.67
N THR A 169 14.87 -32.86 10.95
CA THR A 169 15.16 -31.91 12.03
C THR A 169 16.66 -31.66 12.16
N ILE A 170 17.49 -32.71 12.10
CA ILE A 170 18.95 -32.57 12.16
C ILE A 170 19.47 -31.81 10.93
N VAL A 171 19.13 -32.27 9.73
CA VAL A 171 19.67 -31.72 8.48
C VAL A 171 19.22 -30.26 8.28
N PHE A 172 17.95 -29.94 8.50
CA PHE A 172 17.45 -28.58 8.33
C PHE A 172 17.94 -27.64 9.43
N SER A 173 18.25 -28.14 10.64
CA SER A 173 18.81 -27.28 11.69
C SER A 173 20.24 -26.83 11.39
N ILE A 174 21.03 -27.66 10.70
CA ILE A 174 22.40 -27.32 10.27
C ILE A 174 22.36 -26.58 8.93
N GLY A 175 21.53 -27.06 8.00
CA GLY A 175 21.49 -26.62 6.61
C GLY A 175 20.78 -25.29 6.40
N LEU A 176 19.59 -25.07 6.96
CA LEU A 176 18.84 -23.84 6.68
C LEU A 176 19.64 -22.56 6.95
N PRO A 177 20.36 -22.41 8.09
CA PRO A 177 21.14 -21.20 8.35
C PRO A 177 22.27 -20.93 7.36
N LEU A 178 22.69 -21.93 6.58
CA LEU A 178 23.74 -21.81 5.55
C LEU A 178 23.20 -21.35 4.19
N LEU A 179 21.88 -21.21 4.03
CA LEU A 179 21.26 -20.76 2.78
C LEU A 179 21.83 -19.43 2.24
N PRO A 180 22.05 -18.38 3.06
CA PRO A 180 22.64 -17.13 2.57
C PRO A 180 24.03 -17.34 1.96
N ASN A 181 24.89 -18.11 2.65
CA ASN A 181 26.24 -18.41 2.19
C ASN A 181 26.23 -19.23 0.89
N PHE A 182 25.27 -20.15 0.77
CA PHE A 182 25.07 -20.92 -0.44
C PHE A 182 24.70 -20.02 -1.64
N ILE A 183 23.77 -19.09 -1.43
CA ILE A 183 23.37 -18.15 -2.47
C ILE A 183 24.56 -17.27 -2.86
N ASP A 184 25.24 -16.66 -1.90
CA ASP A 184 26.41 -15.80 -2.13
C ASP A 184 27.55 -16.52 -2.88
N TYR A 185 27.72 -17.82 -2.63
CA TYR A 185 28.69 -18.66 -3.33
C TYR A 185 28.32 -18.86 -4.81
N VAL A 186 27.03 -19.08 -5.13
CA VAL A 186 26.58 -19.33 -6.50
C VAL A 186 26.41 -18.04 -7.29
N ILE A 187 25.89 -16.99 -6.65
CA ILE A 187 25.69 -15.65 -7.21
C ILE A 187 26.05 -14.67 -6.12
N SER A 188 27.01 -13.77 -6.36
CA SER A 188 27.28 -12.69 -5.40
C SER A 188 26.03 -11.82 -5.20
N ASP A 189 25.23 -12.09 -4.16
CA ASP A 189 23.88 -11.53 -3.92
C ASP A 189 23.95 -10.01 -3.70
N SER A 190 25.09 -9.52 -3.23
CA SER A 190 25.40 -8.08 -3.10
C SER A 190 25.33 -7.30 -4.42
N LYS A 191 25.64 -7.94 -5.56
CA LYS A 191 25.50 -7.31 -6.89
C LYS A 191 24.04 -7.22 -7.32
N VAL A 192 23.21 -8.20 -6.94
CA VAL A 192 21.77 -8.21 -7.25
C VAL A 192 21.03 -7.18 -6.38
N LEU A 193 21.35 -7.12 -5.08
CA LEU A 193 20.80 -6.11 -4.17
C LEU A 193 21.13 -4.67 -4.58
N SER A 194 22.38 -4.40 -4.95
CA SER A 194 22.77 -3.06 -5.40
C SER A 194 22.14 -2.67 -6.75
N GLU A 195 21.77 -3.63 -7.61
CA GLU A 195 20.98 -3.38 -8.83
C GLU A 195 19.50 -3.09 -8.51
N VAL A 196 18.92 -3.75 -7.50
CA VAL A 196 17.55 -3.47 -7.03
C VAL A 196 17.46 -2.17 -6.24
N GLU A 197 18.48 -1.83 -5.45
CA GLU A 197 18.58 -0.54 -4.76
C GLU A 197 18.71 0.63 -5.74
N LYS A 198 19.30 0.42 -6.92
CA LYS A 198 19.30 1.41 -8.01
C LYS A 198 17.93 1.58 -8.67
N LEU A 199 17.06 0.58 -8.59
CA LEU A 199 15.63 0.71 -8.95
C LEU A 199 14.80 1.34 -7.83
N ASN A 200 15.35 1.44 -6.62
CA ASN A 200 14.75 2.17 -5.52
C ASN A 200 14.90 3.66 -5.85
N PRO A 201 13.83 4.36 -6.27
CA PRO A 201 13.93 5.78 -6.53
C PRO A 201 14.38 6.39 -5.21
N GLY A 202 15.43 7.22 -5.23
CA GLY A 202 15.93 7.95 -4.07
C GLY A 202 14.83 8.84 -3.47
N ILE A 203 13.91 8.20 -2.76
CA ILE A 203 12.95 8.76 -1.85
C ILE A 203 13.60 8.45 -0.51
N THR A 204 14.44 9.37 -0.06
CA THR A 204 14.85 9.38 1.34
C THR A 204 13.57 9.45 2.17
N ARG A 205 13.55 8.68 3.27
CA ARG A 205 12.49 8.65 4.27
C ARG A 205 12.02 10.08 4.66
N GLU A 206 12.96 11.03 4.63
CA GLU A 206 12.78 12.46 4.87
C GLU A 206 11.87 13.20 3.86
N ASP A 207 11.86 12.83 2.57
CA ASP A 207 11.02 13.51 1.57
C ASP A 207 9.55 13.02 1.60
N LEU A 208 9.32 11.75 1.98
CA LEU A 208 7.99 11.21 2.27
C LEU A 208 7.44 11.72 3.61
N GLU A 209 8.29 11.90 4.61
CA GLU A 209 7.94 12.45 5.93
C GLU A 209 7.64 13.97 5.86
N LYS A 210 8.28 14.71 4.95
CA LYS A 210 8.12 16.18 4.85
C LYS A 210 6.90 16.66 4.06
N TYR A 211 6.35 15.86 3.15
CA TYR A 211 5.33 16.32 2.18
C TYR A 211 4.19 15.34 1.92
N GLY A 212 3.87 14.46 2.88
CA GLY A 212 2.86 13.39 2.76
C GLY A 212 1.57 13.78 2.03
N ILE A 213 0.81 12.79 1.55
CA ILE A 213 -0.36 13.02 0.69
C ILE A 213 -1.65 12.71 1.46
N ILE A 214 -2.62 13.62 1.41
CA ILE A 214 -4.00 13.38 1.85
C ILE A 214 -4.91 13.32 0.62
N PHE A 215 -5.67 12.23 0.47
CA PHE A 215 -6.69 12.11 -0.57
C PHE A 215 -8.01 12.63 -0.03
N ALA A 216 -8.36 13.86 -0.43
CA ALA A 216 -9.56 14.54 0.05
C ALA A 216 -10.46 15.00 -1.09
N TYR A 217 -11.74 15.10 -0.81
CA TYR A 217 -12.70 15.84 -1.63
C TYR A 217 -13.33 16.93 -0.78
N GLY A 218 -13.87 17.96 -1.41
CA GLY A 218 -14.45 19.05 -0.64
C GLY A 218 -15.36 19.95 -1.43
N ASP A 219 -16.20 20.68 -0.70
CA ASP A 219 -17.16 21.60 -1.28
C ASP A 219 -16.71 23.04 -1.06
N ILE A 220 -16.72 23.84 -2.13
CA ILE A 220 -16.50 25.29 -2.07
C ILE A 220 -17.86 25.97 -2.13
N VAL A 221 -18.18 26.70 -1.07
CA VAL A 221 -19.47 27.39 -0.91
C VAL A 221 -19.28 28.89 -0.71
N ASP A 222 -20.25 29.69 -1.13
CA ASP A 222 -20.30 31.13 -0.87
C ASP A 222 -20.69 31.45 0.59
N TYR A 223 -20.77 32.73 0.92
CA TYR A 223 -21.16 33.21 2.25
C TYR A 223 -22.54 32.68 2.72
N CYS A 224 -23.44 32.35 1.79
CA CYS A 224 -24.77 31.83 2.07
C CYS A 224 -24.86 30.30 1.97
N GLY A 225 -23.75 29.60 1.74
CA GLY A 225 -23.71 28.15 1.60
C GLY A 225 -24.07 27.62 0.21
N LYS A 226 -24.20 28.49 -0.81
CA LYS A 226 -24.43 28.07 -2.19
C LYS A 226 -23.13 27.54 -2.81
N PRO A 227 -23.17 26.45 -3.60
CA PRO A 227 -21.98 25.90 -4.23
C PRO A 227 -21.41 26.84 -5.29
N VAL A 228 -20.09 27.01 -5.32
CA VAL A 228 -19.39 27.86 -6.30
C VAL A 228 -18.84 26.99 -7.44
N PRO A 229 -19.50 26.96 -8.62
CA PRO A 229 -19.11 26.08 -9.71
C PRO A 229 -17.87 26.61 -10.45
N LYS A 230 -17.00 25.72 -10.94
CA LYS A 230 -15.81 26.05 -11.73
C LYS A 230 -14.82 27.00 -11.03
N ALA A 231 -14.79 27.03 -9.71
CA ALA A 231 -13.78 27.71 -8.91
C ALA A 231 -12.46 26.92 -8.91
N LEU A 232 -11.33 27.61 -8.86
CA LEU A 232 -10.00 27.01 -8.82
C LEU A 232 -9.43 27.12 -7.40
N LEU A 233 -9.35 26.00 -6.69
CA LEU A 233 -8.66 25.89 -5.42
C LEU A 233 -7.16 25.74 -5.67
N LYS A 234 -6.32 26.56 -5.03
CA LYS A 234 -4.86 26.45 -5.03
C LYS A 234 -4.35 26.17 -3.62
N ALA A 235 -3.53 25.13 -3.47
CA ALA A 235 -2.81 24.82 -2.25
C ALA A 235 -1.39 25.41 -2.33
N VAL A 236 -1.08 26.36 -1.45
CA VAL A 236 0.20 27.09 -1.44
C VAL A 236 0.98 26.78 -0.18
N VAL A 237 2.21 26.29 -0.34
CA VAL A 237 3.16 26.02 0.76
C VAL A 237 4.42 26.84 0.50
N ASN A 238 4.88 27.61 1.49
CA ASN A 238 6.08 28.46 1.38
C ASN A 238 6.11 29.35 0.11
N GLY A 239 4.94 29.86 -0.31
CA GLY A 239 4.80 30.72 -1.50
C GLY A 239 4.72 29.98 -2.84
N LYS A 240 4.93 28.66 -2.89
CA LYS A 240 4.82 27.84 -4.11
C LYS A 240 3.45 27.15 -4.17
N THR A 241 2.77 27.23 -5.32
CA THR A 241 1.53 26.47 -5.55
C THR A 241 1.90 25.02 -5.84
N LEU A 242 1.47 24.11 -4.98
CA LEU A 242 1.76 22.67 -5.09
C LEU A 242 0.60 21.90 -5.72
N ALA A 243 -0.63 22.35 -5.50
CA ALA A 243 -1.82 21.73 -6.09
C ALA A 243 -2.81 22.79 -6.56
N ALA A 244 -3.54 22.52 -7.65
CA ALA A 244 -4.63 23.35 -8.12
C ALA A 244 -5.77 22.49 -8.70
N TYR A 245 -6.98 22.61 -8.13
CA TYR A 245 -8.14 21.78 -8.46
C TYR A 245 -9.36 22.62 -8.81
N VAL A 246 -10.09 22.21 -9.85
CA VAL A 246 -11.30 22.92 -10.30
C VAL A 246 -12.54 22.27 -9.72
N THR A 247 -13.50 23.08 -9.28
CA THR A 247 -14.79 22.56 -8.83
C THR A 247 -15.70 22.19 -10.00
N GLY A 248 -16.48 21.12 -9.83
CA GLY A 248 -17.57 20.75 -10.73
C GLY A 248 -18.74 21.74 -10.67
N ASN A 249 -19.83 21.42 -11.37
CA ASN A 249 -21.05 22.24 -11.34
C ASN A 249 -21.72 22.26 -9.95
N SER A 250 -21.43 21.27 -9.10
CA SER A 250 -21.90 21.17 -7.71
C SER A 250 -21.03 21.95 -6.71
N GLY A 251 -20.02 22.70 -7.17
CA GLY A 251 -19.07 23.37 -6.27
C GLY A 251 -18.08 22.43 -5.57
N ARG A 252 -18.14 21.13 -5.87
CA ARG A 252 -17.24 20.11 -5.32
C ARG A 252 -15.93 20.01 -6.10
N PHE A 253 -14.80 20.00 -5.41
CA PHE A 253 -13.51 19.59 -5.95
C PHE A 253 -13.17 18.18 -5.45
N VAL A 254 -12.41 17.43 -6.27
CA VAL A 254 -11.98 16.08 -5.93
C VAL A 254 -10.47 16.01 -6.06
N ALA A 255 -9.76 15.97 -4.94
CA ALA A 255 -8.32 15.72 -4.84
C ALA A 255 -8.05 14.25 -4.43
N GLY A 256 -8.78 13.32 -5.07
CA GLY A 256 -8.69 11.89 -4.83
C GLY A 256 -7.66 11.16 -5.70
N ARG A 257 -7.47 9.87 -5.40
CA ARG A 257 -6.65 8.93 -6.16
C ARG A 257 -7.03 8.94 -7.65
N PRO A 258 -6.21 8.37 -8.54
CA PRO A 258 -4.77 8.07 -8.40
C PRO A 258 -3.71 9.20 -8.53
N ASP A 259 -3.98 10.40 -9.07
CA ASP A 259 -2.94 11.42 -9.42
C ASP A 259 -3.20 12.80 -8.81
N ARG A 260 -4.25 12.93 -8.00
CA ARG A 260 -4.55 14.14 -7.24
C ARG A 260 -4.26 13.88 -5.76
N GLY A 261 -4.33 14.91 -4.94
CA GLY A 261 -4.02 14.83 -3.52
C GLY A 261 -3.67 16.21 -3.00
N LEU A 262 -3.92 16.43 -1.72
CA LEU A 262 -3.49 17.65 -1.05
C LEU A 262 -2.23 17.37 -0.21
N PRO A 263 -1.35 18.36 -0.03
CA PRO A 263 -0.25 18.25 0.91
C PRO A 263 -0.78 17.97 2.32
N ARG A 264 -0.17 17.01 3.01
CA ARG A 264 -0.43 16.67 4.42
C ARG A 264 0.07 17.76 5.36
N VAL A 265 1.10 18.51 4.94
CA VAL A 265 1.58 19.70 5.65
C VAL A 265 0.57 20.84 5.58
N LYS A 266 0.55 21.68 6.61
CA LYS A 266 -0.29 22.90 6.61
C LYS A 266 -0.02 23.74 5.37
N PHE A 267 -1.08 24.07 4.64
CA PHE A 267 -1.00 24.87 3.44
C PHE A 267 -2.05 25.98 3.43
N LYS A 268 -1.74 27.07 2.72
CA LYS A 268 -2.67 28.18 2.51
C LYS A 268 -3.61 27.86 1.35
N ALA A 269 -4.91 27.90 1.61
CA ALA A 269 -5.93 27.63 0.60
C ALA A 269 -6.37 28.93 -0.07
N ILE A 270 -6.09 29.07 -1.37
CA ILE A 270 -6.50 30.24 -2.16
C ILE A 270 -7.52 29.80 -3.19
N VAL A 271 -8.74 30.34 -3.12
CA VAL A 271 -9.76 30.10 -4.14
C VAL A 271 -9.75 31.25 -5.14
N GLU A 272 -9.60 30.91 -6.42
CA GLU A 272 -9.65 31.84 -7.53
C GLU A 272 -10.91 31.62 -8.35
N TYR A 273 -11.62 32.70 -8.67
CA TYR A 273 -12.85 32.65 -9.45
C TYR A 273 -12.97 33.89 -10.35
N VAL A 274 -13.13 33.67 -11.66
CA VAL A 274 -13.30 34.75 -12.66
C VAL A 274 -12.19 35.82 -12.54
N GLY A 275 -10.95 35.38 -12.31
CA GLY A 275 -9.78 36.26 -12.15
C GLY A 275 -9.60 36.88 -10.75
N TYR A 276 -10.54 36.72 -9.83
CA TYR A 276 -10.42 37.23 -8.46
C TYR A 276 -9.87 36.18 -7.49
N LYS A 277 -8.94 36.59 -6.62
CA LYS A 277 -8.51 35.81 -5.45
C LYS A 277 -9.44 36.09 -4.28
N LEU A 278 -10.12 35.07 -3.81
CA LEU A 278 -11.17 35.18 -2.80
C LEU A 278 -10.67 34.79 -1.41
N LYS A 279 -11.33 35.32 -0.37
CA LYS A 279 -10.99 35.04 1.03
C LYS A 279 -11.71 33.77 1.47
N THR A 280 -10.95 32.82 2.00
CA THR A 280 -11.38 31.47 2.35
C THR A 280 -11.38 31.26 3.87
N LYS A 281 -12.32 30.46 4.34
CA LYS A 281 -12.37 29.93 5.70
C LYS A 281 -12.57 28.40 5.65
N PRO A 282 -11.64 27.61 6.22
CA PRO A 282 -10.38 28.04 6.83
C PRO A 282 -9.39 28.62 5.80
N SER A 283 -8.55 29.58 6.21
CA SER A 283 -7.54 30.22 5.34
C SER A 283 -6.26 29.39 5.20
N GLU A 284 -5.94 28.63 6.24
CA GLU A 284 -4.89 27.61 6.27
C GLU A 284 -5.54 26.28 6.61
N ILE A 285 -5.17 25.23 5.90
CA ILE A 285 -5.73 23.90 6.04
C ILE A 285 -4.65 22.98 6.61
N GLY A 286 -4.94 22.38 7.76
CA GLY A 286 -4.14 21.35 8.42
C GLY A 286 -4.83 19.99 8.48
N GLU A 287 -4.23 19.02 9.16
CA GLU A 287 -4.83 17.69 9.37
C GLU A 287 -6.15 17.77 10.16
N GLU A 288 -6.25 18.75 11.06
CA GLU A 288 -7.41 19.01 11.91
C GLU A 288 -8.67 19.45 11.16
N ASP A 289 -8.53 19.98 9.95
CA ASP A 289 -9.65 20.49 9.15
C ASP A 289 -10.32 19.39 8.31
N TYR A 290 -9.71 18.20 8.26
CA TYR A 290 -10.23 17.06 7.51
C TYR A 290 -11.14 16.18 8.38
N THR A 291 -12.28 15.84 7.83
CA THR A 291 -13.18 14.82 8.41
C THR A 291 -13.05 13.51 7.64
N PHE A 292 -12.80 12.40 8.33
CA PHE A 292 -12.74 11.09 7.68
C PHE A 292 -14.13 10.69 7.17
N ASN A 293 -14.27 10.52 5.85
CA ASN A 293 -15.52 10.13 5.20
C ASN A 293 -15.26 9.27 3.95
N PRO A 294 -14.99 7.96 4.13
CA PRO A 294 -14.64 7.06 3.03
C PRO A 294 -15.83 6.68 2.13
N PHE A 295 -17.07 7.04 2.52
CA PHE A 295 -18.28 6.71 1.76
C PHE A 295 -18.74 7.83 0.82
N GLY A 296 -18.11 9.01 0.89
CA GLY A 296 -18.54 10.16 0.10
C GLY A 296 -18.07 10.16 -1.35
N GLU A 297 -16.78 9.91 -1.58
CA GLU A 297 -16.19 9.89 -2.92
C GLU A 297 -15.27 8.66 -3.05
N PRO A 298 -15.43 7.79 -4.06
CA PRO A 298 -14.70 6.51 -4.16
C PRO A 298 -13.18 6.64 -4.23
N THR A 299 -12.68 7.83 -4.56
CA THR A 299 -11.25 8.11 -4.75
C THR A 299 -10.64 8.92 -3.61
N ALA A 300 -11.41 9.34 -2.60
CA ALA A 300 -10.94 10.17 -1.50
C ALA A 300 -11.46 9.66 -0.14
N GLU A 301 -10.61 9.75 0.88
CA GLU A 301 -10.89 9.23 2.22
C GLU A 301 -11.36 10.33 3.18
N TYR A 302 -11.04 11.59 2.85
CA TYR A 302 -11.27 12.75 3.71
C TYR A 302 -12.16 13.78 3.03
N TYR A 303 -12.99 14.44 3.83
CA TYR A 303 -13.86 15.53 3.42
C TYR A 303 -13.42 16.84 4.04
N ILE A 304 -13.47 17.93 3.26
CA ILE A 304 -13.23 19.29 3.73
C ILE A 304 -14.25 20.27 3.15
N LYS A 305 -14.67 21.25 3.95
CA LYS A 305 -15.57 22.32 3.51
C LYS A 305 -14.85 23.66 3.53
N ILE A 306 -14.80 24.34 2.38
CA ILE A 306 -14.14 25.64 2.24
C ILE A 306 -15.22 26.69 1.95
N THR A 307 -15.35 27.67 2.84
CA THR A 307 -16.32 28.76 2.69
C THR A 307 -15.61 30.00 2.16
N VAL A 308 -16.19 30.65 1.16
CA VAL A 308 -15.68 31.89 0.59
C VAL A 308 -16.47 33.07 1.17
N GLU A 309 -15.83 33.85 2.04
CA GLU A 309 -16.55 34.82 2.89
C GLU A 309 -16.94 36.11 2.16
N ASN A 310 -16.23 36.45 1.08
CA ASN A 310 -16.34 37.77 0.45
C ASN A 310 -17.18 37.79 -0.83
N ILE A 311 -17.96 36.74 -1.11
CA ILE A 311 -18.82 36.69 -2.30
C ILE A 311 -20.25 36.25 -1.99
N TYR A 312 -21.19 36.77 -2.79
CA TYR A 312 -22.56 36.30 -2.88
C TYR A 312 -22.84 35.84 -4.31
N LEU A 313 -23.16 34.56 -4.51
CA LEU A 313 -23.37 33.99 -5.84
C LEU A 313 -24.78 34.30 -6.36
N ILE A 314 -24.84 34.90 -7.55
CA ILE A 314 -26.10 35.16 -8.28
C ILE A 314 -26.37 33.98 -9.23
N ASP A 315 -25.40 33.69 -10.09
CA ASP A 315 -25.48 32.68 -11.16
C ASP A 315 -24.06 32.23 -11.52
N LYS A 316 -23.91 31.25 -12.43
CA LYS A 316 -22.60 30.76 -12.88
C LYS A 316 -21.77 31.90 -13.49
N PHE A 317 -20.59 32.13 -12.91
CA PHE A 317 -19.67 33.23 -13.22
C PHE A 317 -20.21 34.65 -12.90
N SER A 318 -21.31 34.76 -12.15
CA SER A 318 -21.91 36.04 -11.76
C SER A 318 -22.08 36.11 -10.23
N PHE A 319 -21.46 37.10 -9.61
CA PHE A 319 -21.43 37.25 -8.15
C PHE A 319 -21.21 38.70 -7.72
N ILE A 320 -21.52 38.98 -6.46
CA ILE A 320 -21.26 40.28 -5.82
C ILE A 320 -20.11 40.11 -4.84
N ILE A 321 -19.15 41.03 -4.86
CA ILE A 321 -18.06 41.06 -3.89
C ILE A 321 -18.51 41.88 -2.68
N LEU A 322 -18.46 41.26 -1.50
CA LEU A 322 -18.90 41.81 -0.22
C LEU A 322 -17.74 42.48 0.52
N ASP A 323 -17.30 43.65 0.03
CA ASP A 323 -16.30 44.47 0.71
C ASP A 323 -17.00 45.60 1.49
N ASN A 324 -17.05 45.51 2.82
CA ASN A 324 -17.70 46.49 3.73
C ASN A 324 -19.21 46.70 3.50
N ILE A 325 -19.84 45.71 2.88
CA ILE A 325 -21.21 45.75 2.41
C ILE A 325 -21.95 44.49 2.88
N THR A 326 -23.18 44.64 3.37
CA THR A 326 -24.07 43.52 3.73
C THR A 326 -25.33 43.55 2.88
N ILE A 327 -25.66 42.42 2.23
CA ILE A 327 -26.88 42.27 1.42
C ILE A 327 -28.04 41.90 2.35
N ARG A 328 -29.13 42.66 2.29
CA ARG A 328 -30.37 42.38 3.06
C ARG A 328 -31.38 41.58 2.25
N SER A 329 -31.51 41.87 0.96
CA SER A 329 -32.34 41.09 0.04
C SER A 329 -31.78 41.17 -1.38
N LEU A 330 -31.96 40.08 -2.13
CA LEU A 330 -31.60 39.99 -3.53
C LEU A 330 -32.69 39.26 -4.29
N THR A 331 -33.18 39.88 -5.36
CA THR A 331 -34.17 39.30 -6.26
C THR A 331 -33.63 39.39 -7.68
N ALA A 332 -33.40 38.24 -8.30
CA ALA A 332 -32.88 38.14 -9.66
C ALA A 332 -33.97 37.55 -10.57
N ASN A 333 -34.30 38.29 -11.64
CA ASN A 333 -35.18 37.85 -12.72
C ASN A 333 -34.41 37.86 -14.05
N ASN A 334 -35.02 37.40 -15.14
CA ASN A 334 -34.37 37.38 -16.46
C ASN A 334 -34.06 38.78 -17.05
N THR A 335 -34.65 39.85 -16.49
CA THR A 335 -34.52 41.23 -17.02
C THR A 335 -33.93 42.22 -16.04
N HIS A 336 -33.94 41.91 -14.74
CA HIS A 336 -33.43 42.81 -13.72
C HIS A 336 -32.96 42.06 -12.48
N LEU A 337 -31.89 42.57 -11.87
CA LEU A 337 -31.38 42.19 -10.56
C LEU A 337 -31.63 43.35 -9.60
N LYS A 338 -32.44 43.13 -8.56
CA LYS A 338 -32.67 44.07 -7.47
C LYS A 338 -31.90 43.60 -6.24
N VAL A 339 -31.08 44.48 -5.67
CA VAL A 339 -30.29 44.19 -4.48
C VAL A 339 -30.49 45.33 -3.48
N VAL A 340 -30.94 44.99 -2.28
CA VAL A 340 -30.99 45.91 -1.15
C VAL A 340 -29.75 45.71 -0.31
N VAL A 341 -28.96 46.76 -0.20
CA VAL A 341 -27.59 46.72 0.29
C VAL A 341 -27.43 47.72 1.43
N GLU A 342 -26.84 47.30 2.53
CA GLU A 342 -26.47 48.18 3.63
C GLU A 342 -24.96 48.40 3.63
N SER A 343 -24.54 49.66 3.53
CA SER A 343 -23.14 50.06 3.53
C SER A 343 -22.76 50.79 4.82
N ARG A 344 -21.71 50.31 5.49
CA ARG A 344 -21.20 50.92 6.74
C ARG A 344 -20.50 52.26 6.52
N SER A 345 -19.93 52.46 5.33
CA SER A 345 -19.24 53.68 4.90
C SER A 345 -19.60 54.03 3.45
N LYS A 346 -19.10 55.14 2.92
CA LYS A 346 -19.12 55.36 1.47
C LYS A 346 -18.23 54.28 0.83
N SER A 347 -18.79 53.45 -0.04
CA SER A 347 -18.12 52.27 -0.58
C SER A 347 -18.51 52.06 -2.05
N VAL A 348 -17.77 51.20 -2.76
CA VAL A 348 -18.08 50.83 -4.14
C VAL A 348 -18.46 49.36 -4.14
N MET A 349 -19.71 49.08 -4.51
CA MET A 349 -20.17 47.72 -4.74
C MET A 349 -19.62 47.23 -6.07
N ARG A 350 -18.95 46.07 -6.05
CA ARG A 350 -18.48 45.41 -7.27
C ARG A 350 -19.43 44.27 -7.60
N VAL A 351 -20.09 44.38 -8.74
CA VAL A 351 -20.99 43.34 -9.26
C VAL A 351 -20.34 42.73 -10.49
N VAL A 352 -20.00 41.45 -10.40
CA VAL A 352 -19.42 40.68 -11.50
C VAL A 352 -20.57 39.95 -12.20
N LEU A 353 -20.81 40.26 -13.46
CA LEU A 353 -21.81 39.58 -14.29
C LEU A 353 -21.11 38.94 -15.47
N ASN A 354 -21.44 37.69 -15.77
CA ASN A 354 -20.86 36.99 -16.90
C ASN A 354 -21.17 37.70 -18.24
N VAL A 355 -20.38 37.43 -19.28
CA VAL A 355 -20.49 38.09 -20.61
C VAL A 355 -21.85 37.91 -21.30
N ASN A 356 -22.69 37.00 -20.82
CA ASN A 356 -24.03 36.79 -21.36
C ASN A 356 -25.01 37.87 -20.91
N TYR A 357 -24.73 38.57 -19.81
CA TYR A 357 -25.53 39.68 -19.30
C TYR A 357 -25.10 40.97 -19.98
N ASN A 358 -25.95 41.48 -20.87
CA ASN A 358 -25.77 42.80 -21.45
C ASN A 358 -26.52 43.85 -20.61
N VAL A 359 -25.80 44.59 -19.77
CA VAL A 359 -26.38 45.60 -18.87
C VAL A 359 -26.74 46.85 -19.66
N THR A 360 -28.01 47.25 -19.61
CA THR A 360 -28.53 48.44 -20.29
C THR A 360 -28.47 49.69 -19.42
N ARG A 361 -28.79 49.56 -18.12
CA ARG A 361 -28.75 50.65 -17.15
C ARG A 361 -28.65 50.14 -15.72
N VAL A 362 -28.03 50.93 -14.86
CA VAL A 362 -27.94 50.71 -13.41
C VAL A 362 -28.65 51.85 -12.70
N ILE A 363 -29.55 51.51 -11.80
CA ILE A 363 -30.37 52.45 -11.04
C ILE A 363 -30.02 52.28 -9.56
N VAL A 364 -29.58 53.36 -8.90
CA VAL A 364 -29.30 53.38 -7.46
C VAL A 364 -30.26 54.36 -6.81
N ASN A 365 -31.07 53.89 -5.85
CA ASN A 365 -32.07 54.68 -5.14
C ASN A 365 -33.04 55.44 -6.08
N GLY A 366 -33.38 54.83 -7.22
CA GLY A 366 -34.27 55.42 -8.24
C GLY A 366 -33.60 56.31 -9.28
N VAL A 367 -32.29 56.62 -9.14
CA VAL A 367 -31.53 57.45 -10.09
C VAL A 367 -30.64 56.58 -10.97
N THR A 368 -30.66 56.79 -12.29
CA THR A 368 -29.75 56.12 -13.22
C THR A 368 -28.33 56.64 -13.03
N VAL A 369 -27.38 55.74 -12.77
CA VAL A 369 -25.97 56.07 -12.54
C VAL A 369 -25.13 55.56 -13.70
N ASN A 370 -24.23 56.39 -14.23
CA ASN A 370 -23.22 55.94 -15.18
C ASN A 370 -22.18 55.10 -14.44
N THR A 371 -22.19 53.80 -14.69
CA THR A 371 -21.25 52.85 -14.09
C THR A 371 -20.11 52.56 -15.06
N THR A 372 -18.88 52.57 -14.57
CA THR A 372 -17.74 52.01 -15.29
C THR A 372 -17.73 50.49 -15.14
N TYR A 373 -17.28 49.81 -16.18
CA TYR A 373 -17.08 48.36 -16.16
C TYR A 373 -15.66 48.00 -16.56
N THR A 374 -15.14 46.92 -15.97
CA THR A 374 -13.88 46.31 -16.39
C THR A 374 -14.15 44.92 -16.95
N LEU A 375 -13.54 44.60 -18.09
CA LEU A 375 -13.56 43.24 -18.63
C LEU A 375 -12.65 42.34 -17.77
N ASN A 376 -13.20 41.23 -17.28
CA ASN A 376 -12.44 40.22 -16.56
C ASN A 376 -12.10 39.08 -17.53
N GLU A 377 -10.80 38.93 -17.77
CA GLU A 377 -10.25 37.77 -18.45
C GLU A 377 -9.77 36.76 -17.43
N TRP A 378 -10.06 35.48 -17.67
CA TRP A 378 -9.55 34.38 -16.87
C TRP A 378 -9.04 33.31 -17.81
N PHE A 379 -7.78 32.89 -17.65
CA PHE A 379 -7.12 31.98 -18.57
C PHE A 379 -7.22 32.44 -20.04
N ASN A 380 -6.97 33.73 -20.28
CA ASN A 380 -7.03 34.38 -21.61
C ASN A 380 -8.41 34.30 -22.30
N THR A 381 -9.47 34.04 -21.53
CA THR A 381 -10.84 34.02 -22.03
C THR A 381 -11.65 35.13 -21.35
N PRO A 382 -12.38 35.99 -22.07
CA PRO A 382 -13.28 36.97 -21.47
C PRO A 382 -14.50 36.26 -20.88
N ILE A 383 -14.70 36.39 -19.56
CA ILE A 383 -15.77 35.64 -18.85
C ILE A 383 -16.83 36.55 -18.26
N ALA A 384 -16.44 37.72 -17.76
CA ALA A 384 -17.37 38.59 -17.04
C ALA A 384 -16.98 40.08 -17.15
N TYR A 385 -17.95 40.94 -16.85
CA TYR A 385 -17.76 42.36 -16.64
C TYR A 385 -17.94 42.67 -15.16
N THR A 386 -16.99 43.41 -14.56
CA THR A 386 -17.15 43.95 -13.21
C THR A 386 -17.71 45.36 -13.30
N TYR A 387 -18.91 45.58 -12.78
CA TYR A 387 -19.52 46.91 -12.66
C TYR A 387 -19.18 47.52 -11.30
N HIS A 388 -18.67 48.75 -11.32
CA HIS A 388 -18.33 49.52 -10.12
C HIS A 388 -19.47 50.50 -9.81
N ILE A 389 -20.25 50.18 -8.77
CA ILE A 389 -21.44 50.95 -8.38
C ILE A 389 -21.15 51.72 -7.10
N PRO A 390 -21.09 53.06 -7.13
CA PRO A 390 -20.85 53.85 -5.93
C PRO A 390 -22.08 53.82 -5.02
N LEU A 391 -21.87 53.56 -3.72
CA LEU A 391 -22.90 53.53 -2.69
C LEU A 391 -22.67 54.62 -1.64
N SER A 392 -23.77 55.26 -1.20
CA SER A 392 -23.76 56.13 -0.03
C SER A 392 -23.82 55.30 1.27
N LYS A 393 -23.44 55.90 2.39
CA LYS A 393 -23.56 55.26 3.70
C LYS A 393 -25.04 55.03 4.02
N GLY A 394 -25.38 53.84 4.53
CA GLY A 394 -26.75 53.45 4.86
C GLY A 394 -27.37 52.44 3.87
N LEU A 395 -28.69 52.40 3.83
CA LEU A 395 -29.46 51.47 3.01
C LEU A 395 -29.59 52.00 1.58
N ASN A 396 -29.19 51.19 0.60
CA ASN A 396 -29.27 51.51 -0.82
C ASN A 396 -30.04 50.43 -1.56
N ASN A 397 -30.89 50.85 -2.51
CA ASN A 397 -31.59 49.96 -3.42
C ASN A 397 -30.94 50.05 -4.81
N VAL A 398 -30.27 48.97 -5.23
CA VAL A 398 -29.58 48.87 -6.51
C VAL A 398 -30.39 47.98 -7.44
N THR A 399 -30.78 48.51 -8.58
CA THR A 399 -31.45 47.75 -9.65
C THR A 399 -30.60 47.78 -10.90
N ILE A 400 -30.16 46.61 -11.35
CA ILE A 400 -29.41 46.42 -12.60
C ILE A 400 -30.36 45.84 -13.63
N VAL A 401 -30.52 46.51 -14.77
CA VAL A 401 -31.37 46.05 -15.89
C VAL A 401 -30.49 45.48 -16.99
N TYR A 402 -30.78 44.26 -17.44
CA TYR A 402 -29.98 43.56 -18.44
C TYR A 402 -30.83 42.73 -19.40
N SER A 403 -30.24 42.37 -20.54
CA SER A 403 -30.71 41.30 -21.41
C SER A 403 -29.75 40.12 -21.39
N VAL A 404 -30.28 38.89 -21.41
CA VAL A 404 -29.48 37.67 -21.32
C VAL A 404 -29.33 37.04 -22.71
N SER A 405 -28.09 36.74 -23.10
CA SER A 405 -27.78 35.98 -24.31
C SER A 405 -27.31 34.57 -23.95
N ASN A 406 -27.92 33.51 -24.50
CA ASN A 406 -27.59 32.14 -24.13
C ASN A 406 -26.37 31.60 -24.90
N LYS A 407 -25.19 32.18 -24.67
CA LYS A 407 -23.93 31.63 -25.21
C LYS A 407 -23.23 30.75 -24.17
N PRO A 408 -22.82 29.52 -24.52
CA PRO A 408 -22.08 28.68 -23.58
C PRO A 408 -20.68 29.27 -23.35
N ILE A 409 -20.39 29.63 -22.10
CA ILE A 409 -19.04 30.06 -21.68
C ILE A 409 -18.22 28.81 -21.37
N GLN A 410 -17.22 28.52 -22.19
CA GLN A 410 -16.25 27.46 -21.97
C GLN A 410 -14.91 28.06 -21.56
N VAL A 411 -14.33 27.52 -20.49
CA VAL A 411 -13.05 27.97 -19.94
C VAL A 411 -12.23 26.73 -19.66
N GLU A 412 -11.08 26.61 -20.31
CA GLU A 412 -10.12 25.56 -20.04
C GLU A 412 -9.21 25.97 -18.89
N ILE A 413 -9.62 25.61 -17.68
CA ILE A 413 -8.82 25.84 -16.48
C ILE A 413 -7.81 24.70 -16.35
N ARG A 414 -6.50 25.03 -16.39
CA ARG A 414 -5.43 24.04 -16.19
C ARG A 414 -5.30 23.71 -14.70
N GLU A 415 -5.57 22.45 -14.36
CA GLU A 415 -5.31 21.90 -13.03
C GLU A 415 -3.81 21.63 -12.84
N LEU A 416 -3.31 21.84 -11.63
CA LEU A 416 -1.97 21.44 -11.21
C LEU A 416 -2.12 20.24 -10.28
N LYS A 417 -1.84 19.06 -10.79
CA LYS A 417 -1.99 17.82 -10.04
C LYS A 417 -0.76 17.60 -9.17
N TYR A 418 -0.91 17.69 -7.84
CA TYR A 418 0.18 17.59 -6.87
C TYR A 418 1.08 16.38 -7.12
N VAL A 419 0.51 15.19 -7.20
CA VAL A 419 1.21 13.93 -7.46
C VAL A 419 1.91 13.96 -8.83
N GLY A 420 1.24 14.43 -9.89
CA GLY A 420 1.82 14.53 -11.23
C GLY A 420 3.08 15.40 -11.33
N SER A 421 3.13 16.53 -10.61
CA SER A 421 4.27 17.44 -10.61
C SER A 421 5.51 16.91 -9.88
N VAL A 422 5.31 16.00 -8.91
CA VAL A 422 6.41 15.32 -8.20
C VAL A 422 7.05 14.25 -9.11
N LEU A 423 6.31 13.77 -10.11
CA LEU A 423 6.66 12.58 -10.89
C LEU A 423 7.36 12.86 -12.24
N GLU A 424 7.28 14.07 -12.78
CA GLU A 424 8.04 14.45 -14.00
C GLU A 424 9.56 14.31 -13.84
N LYS A 425 10.05 14.18 -12.60
CA LYS A 425 11.47 13.99 -12.28
C LYS A 425 12.02 12.58 -12.58
N TYR A 426 11.19 11.61 -12.99
CA TYR A 426 11.54 10.17 -13.04
C TYR A 426 11.52 9.51 -14.44
N ARG A 427 11.80 10.26 -15.52
CA ARG A 427 11.59 9.82 -16.92
C ARG A 427 12.56 8.77 -17.52
N ASN A 428 13.47 8.15 -16.75
CA ASN A 428 14.61 7.38 -17.28
C ASN A 428 14.71 5.87 -16.87
N VAL A 429 13.61 5.16 -16.62
CA VAL A 429 13.67 3.69 -16.39
C VAL A 429 13.30 2.92 -17.67
N SER A 430 14.25 2.21 -18.28
CA SER A 430 14.05 1.39 -19.49
C SER A 430 13.52 -0.02 -19.16
N VAL A 431 12.61 -0.53 -20.00
CA VAL A 431 11.91 -1.83 -19.82
C VAL A 431 12.87 -3.03 -19.82
N GLU A 432 13.95 -2.98 -20.60
CA GLU A 432 14.98 -4.05 -20.68
C GLU A 432 15.77 -4.22 -19.38
N THR A 433 15.98 -3.14 -18.62
CA THR A 433 16.70 -3.20 -17.35
C THR A 433 15.85 -3.87 -16.27
N VAL A 434 14.53 -3.65 -16.30
CA VAL A 434 13.59 -4.22 -15.33
C VAL A 434 13.42 -5.74 -15.51
N THR A 435 13.33 -6.23 -16.75
CA THR A 435 13.19 -7.67 -17.03
C THR A 435 14.45 -8.45 -16.68
N SER A 436 15.64 -7.90 -16.94
CA SER A 436 16.92 -8.51 -16.55
C SER A 436 17.06 -8.62 -15.03
N ILE A 437 16.69 -7.58 -14.28
CA ILE A 437 16.77 -7.58 -12.82
C ILE A 437 15.77 -8.58 -12.22
N LEU A 438 14.55 -8.67 -12.74
CA LEU A 438 13.57 -9.66 -12.29
C LEU A 438 14.04 -11.09 -12.56
N GLY A 439 14.65 -11.37 -13.72
CA GLY A 439 15.23 -12.68 -14.01
C GLY A 439 16.29 -13.09 -12.97
N LYS A 440 17.16 -12.15 -12.59
CA LYS A 440 18.16 -12.37 -11.53
C LYS A 440 17.51 -12.59 -10.16
N LEU A 441 16.44 -11.87 -9.83
CA LEU A 441 15.73 -12.02 -8.56
C LEU A 441 15.00 -13.36 -8.45
N VAL A 442 14.31 -13.78 -9.52
CA VAL A 442 13.67 -15.10 -9.58
C VAL A 442 14.71 -16.20 -9.42
N PHE A 443 15.84 -16.08 -10.10
CA PHE A 443 16.90 -17.08 -9.99
C PHE A 443 17.53 -17.10 -8.58
N SER A 444 17.90 -15.94 -8.04
CA SER A 444 18.56 -15.83 -6.73
C SER A 444 17.64 -16.16 -5.55
N TRP A 445 16.38 -15.72 -5.57
CA TRP A 445 15.49 -15.76 -4.38
C TRP A 445 14.34 -16.77 -4.49
N ILE A 446 14.16 -17.43 -5.63
CA ILE A 446 13.24 -18.57 -5.77
C ILE A 446 14.02 -19.84 -6.13
N ILE A 447 14.74 -19.82 -7.27
CA ILE A 447 15.33 -21.04 -7.83
C ILE A 447 16.44 -21.58 -6.93
N LEU A 448 17.39 -20.74 -6.50
CA LEU A 448 18.48 -21.19 -5.62
C LEU A 448 17.99 -21.67 -4.25
N PRO A 449 17.11 -20.95 -3.52
CA PRO A 449 16.54 -21.47 -2.29
C PRO A 449 15.79 -22.78 -2.48
N THR A 450 15.01 -22.91 -3.55
CA THR A 450 14.28 -24.16 -3.82
C THR A 450 15.23 -25.32 -4.09
N MET A 451 16.26 -25.09 -4.91
CA MET A 451 17.31 -26.09 -5.18
C MET A 451 18.03 -26.49 -3.89
N TYR A 452 18.33 -25.53 -3.03
CA TYR A 452 18.93 -25.78 -1.73
C TYR A 452 18.03 -26.63 -0.82
N LEU A 453 16.74 -26.30 -0.72
CA LEU A 453 15.76 -27.08 0.04
C LEU A 453 15.59 -28.50 -0.51
N ILE A 454 15.65 -28.69 -1.83
CA ILE A 454 15.64 -30.02 -2.46
C ILE A 454 16.88 -30.81 -2.05
N MET A 455 18.05 -30.18 -2.08
CA MET A 455 19.30 -30.79 -1.64
C MET A 455 19.23 -31.20 -0.17
N LEU A 456 18.76 -30.32 0.72
CA LEU A 456 18.55 -30.65 2.14
C LEU A 456 17.55 -31.79 2.32
N SER A 457 16.46 -31.79 1.54
CA SER A 457 15.46 -32.86 1.57
C SER A 457 16.05 -34.20 1.12
N SER A 458 16.91 -34.21 0.10
CA SER A 458 17.62 -35.41 -0.38
C SER A 458 18.61 -35.95 0.65
N ILE A 459 19.37 -35.06 1.30
CA ILE A 459 20.28 -35.42 2.40
C ILE A 459 19.47 -35.98 3.57
N SER A 460 18.36 -35.33 3.94
CA SER A 460 17.44 -35.79 4.97
C SER A 460 16.85 -37.17 4.64
N TYR A 461 16.44 -37.40 3.39
CA TYR A 461 15.91 -38.69 2.96
C TYR A 461 16.97 -39.80 3.05
N SER A 462 18.20 -39.48 2.63
CA SER A 462 19.35 -40.40 2.72
C SER A 462 19.69 -40.74 4.18
N LEU A 463 19.71 -39.73 5.06
CA LEU A 463 19.94 -39.93 6.48
C LEU A 463 18.78 -40.69 7.15
N ALA A 464 17.54 -40.44 6.76
CA ALA A 464 16.37 -41.17 7.25
C ALA A 464 16.42 -42.66 6.89
N TYR A 465 16.99 -43.00 5.72
CA TYR A 465 17.22 -44.39 5.33
C TYR A 465 18.30 -45.05 6.21
N VAL A 466 19.39 -44.33 6.51
CA VAL A 466 20.45 -44.84 7.42
C VAL A 466 19.90 -45.08 8.83
N ILE A 467 19.07 -44.16 9.36
CA ILE A 467 18.49 -44.27 10.72
C ILE A 467 17.35 -45.32 10.77
N GLY A 468 16.50 -45.33 9.75
CA GLY A 468 15.27 -46.13 9.72
C GLY A 468 15.45 -47.55 9.19
N GLY A 469 16.44 -47.78 8.33
CA GLY A 469 16.60 -49.02 7.55
C GLY A 469 15.47 -49.29 6.55
N VAL A 470 14.54 -48.35 6.39
CA VAL A 470 13.34 -48.45 5.55
C VAL A 470 13.24 -47.15 4.76
N ARG A 471 13.05 -47.27 3.44
CA ARG A 471 12.79 -46.09 2.59
C ARG A 471 11.53 -45.38 3.08
N PRO A 472 11.58 -44.07 3.37
CA PRO A 472 10.38 -43.29 3.66
C PRO A 472 9.35 -43.50 2.54
N ARG A 473 8.24 -44.15 2.85
CA ARG A 473 7.15 -44.33 1.90
C ARG A 473 6.40 -43.01 1.82
N LEU A 474 6.66 -42.24 0.77
CA LEU A 474 5.71 -41.19 0.38
C LEU A 474 4.38 -41.89 0.04
N PRO A 475 3.22 -41.39 0.50
CA PRO A 475 1.93 -41.94 0.14
C PRO A 475 1.56 -41.53 -1.30
N VAL A 476 2.46 -41.79 -2.25
CA VAL A 476 2.20 -41.69 -3.68
C VAL A 476 2.18 -43.13 -4.17
N ARG A 477 1.00 -43.60 -4.55
CA ARG A 477 0.81 -44.91 -5.14
C ARG A 477 1.55 -44.90 -6.48
N GLU A 478 2.76 -45.44 -6.53
CA GLU A 478 3.44 -45.76 -7.77
C GLU A 478 2.59 -46.85 -8.47
N ARG A 479 1.70 -46.41 -9.35
CA ARG A 479 1.16 -47.23 -10.44
C ARG A 479 2.07 -46.95 -11.63
N TRP A 480 3.08 -47.80 -11.79
CA TRP A 480 3.69 -48.07 -13.07
C TRP A 480 3.43 -49.54 -13.38
#